data_AF-A0A3D3EX78-F1
#
_entry.id   AF-A0A3D3EX78-F1
#
_cell.length_a   1.000
_cell.length_b   1.000
_cell.length_c   1.000
_cell.angle_alpha   90.00
_cell.angle_beta   90.00
_cell.angle_gamma   90.00
#
_symmetry.space_group_name_H-M   'P 1'
#
loop_
_entity.id
_entity.type
_entity.pdbx_description
1 polymer ?
#
loop_
_entity_poly.entity_id
_entity_poly.type
_entity_poly.pdbx_seq_one_letter_code
_entity_poly.pdbx_strand_id
1 'polypeptide(L)' 'MEAKLMDRIKEQLVRHEGLRLKPYRCTAGKLTIGIGRNLE' A
#
# COMPACT_ATOMS: atom_id res chain seq x y z
N MET A 1 -5.84 -3.58 -22.06
CA MET A 1 -6.87 -2.75 -21.41
C MET A 1 -6.78 -2.83 -19.88
N GLU A 2 -6.41 -3.99 -19.31
CA GLU A 2 -6.29 -4.22 -17.85
C GLU A 2 -5.12 -3.50 -17.17
N ALA A 3 -3.95 -3.38 -17.81
CA ALA A 3 -2.79 -2.69 -17.24
C ALA A 3 -3.10 -1.22 -16.87
N LYS A 4 -3.93 -0.55 -17.67
CA LYS A 4 -4.34 0.85 -17.45
C LYS A 4 -5.35 1.01 -16.30
N LEU A 5 -6.05 -0.07 -15.93
CA LEU A 5 -6.92 -0.08 -14.74
C LEU A 5 -6.08 -0.30 -13.48
N MET A 6 -5.16 -1.26 -13.50
CA MET A 6 -4.26 -1.54 -12.39
C MET A 6 -3.40 -0.34 -12.00
N ASP A 7 -2.88 0.39 -13.00
CA ASP A 7 -2.07 1.59 -12.74
C ASP A 7 -2.88 2.69 -12.04
N ARG A 8 -4.12 2.94 -12.49
CA ARG A 8 -5.03 3.90 -11.85
C ARG A 8 -5.38 3.53 -10.41
N ILE A 9 -5.65 2.24 -10.16
CA ILE A 9 -5.94 1.76 -8.80
C ILE A 9 -4.72 1.92 -7.91
N LYS A 10 -3.53 1.59 -8.44
CA LYS A 10 -2.27 1.76 -7.71
C LYS A 10 -2.02 3.23 -7.37
N GLU A 11 -2.22 4.15 -8.29
CA GLU A 11 -2.10 5.60 -8.03
C GLU A 11 -3.08 6.08 -6.96
N GLN A 12 -4.35 5.64 -7.03
CA GLN A 12 -5.34 5.98 -6.00
C GLN A 12 -4.93 5.47 -4.62
N LEU A 13 -4.49 4.21 -4.55
CA LEU A 13 -4.02 3.62 -3.30
C LEU A 13 -2.79 4.34 -2.76
N VAL A 14 -1.81 4.67 -3.59
CA VAL A 14 -0.63 5.45 -3.16
C VAL A 14 -1.03 6.84 -2.66
N ARG A 15 -2.02 7.49 -3.29
CA ARG A 15 -2.49 8.82 -2.88
C ARG A 15 -3.23 8.82 -1.54
N HIS A 16 -4.05 7.80 -1.28
CA HIS A 16 -4.91 7.73 -0.10
C HIS A 16 -4.24 7.02 1.09
N GLU A 17 -3.50 5.93 0.84
CA GLU A 17 -2.86 5.12 1.89
C GLU A 17 -1.39 5.47 2.10
N GLY A 18 -0.74 6.04 1.07
CA GLY A 18 0.71 6.28 1.06
C GLY A 18 1.53 5.03 0.71
N LEU A 19 2.77 5.26 0.30
CA LEU A 19 3.75 4.20 0.00
C LEU A 19 4.89 4.25 1.02
N ARG A 20 5.14 3.13 1.71
CA ARG A 20 6.27 2.97 2.64
C ARG A 20 7.23 1.88 2.15
N LEU A 21 8.45 2.28 1.79
CA LEU A 21 9.52 1.39 1.31
C LEU A 21 10.27 0.66 2.42
N LYS A 22 9.98 0.98 3.68
CA LYS A 22 10.52 0.30 4.85
C LYS A 22 9.37 -0.30 5.66
N PRO A 23 9.55 -1.48 6.27
CA PRO A 23 8.58 -2.02 7.20
C PRO A 23 8.27 -1.03 8.31
N TYR A 24 7.00 -0.96 8.73
CA TYR A 24 6.52 -0.11 9.81
C TYR A 24 5.48 -0.86 10.65
N ARG A 25 5.24 -0.41 11.87
CA ARG A 25 4.06 -0.85 12.64
C ARG A 25 2.86 0.02 12.28
N CYS A 26 1.78 -0.60 11.83
CA CYS A 26 0.52 0.11 11.59
C CYS A 26 -0.14 0.52 12.92
N THR A 27 -1.27 1.22 12.85
CA THR A 27 -2.04 1.64 14.03
C THR A 27 -2.53 0.46 14.87
N ALA A 28 -2.72 -0.71 14.26
CA ALA A 28 -3.03 -1.97 14.94
C ALA A 28 -1.79 -2.68 15.51
N GLY A 29 -0.60 -2.09 15.45
CA GLY A 29 0.65 -2.64 15.98
C GLY A 29 1.35 -3.68 15.08
N LYS A 30 0.73 -4.07 13.96
CA LYS A 30 1.22 -5.13 13.06
C LYS A 30 2.32 -4.67 12.11
N LEU A 31 3.26 -5.56 11.80
CA LEU A 31 4.32 -5.36 10.82
C LEU A 31 3.72 -5.23 9.41
N THR A 32 3.87 -4.05 8.82
CA THR A 32 3.24 -3.66 7.56
C THR A 32 4.29 -3.07 6.61
N ILE A 33 4.14 -3.22 5.30
CA ILE A 33 5.01 -2.63 4.27
C ILE A 33 4.21 -2.11 3.07
N GLY A 34 4.81 -1.30 2.21
CA GLY A 34 4.21 -0.88 0.95
C GLY A 34 2.98 -0.01 1.16
N ILE A 35 1.87 -0.43 0.56
CA ILE A 35 0.55 0.22 0.67
C ILE A 35 -0.30 -0.66 1.60
N GLY A 36 -0.17 -0.49 2.92
CA GLY A 36 -0.98 -1.21 3.90
C GLY A 36 -0.85 -2.75 3.86
N ARG A 37 0.23 -3.31 3.28
CA ARG A 37 0.44 -4.76 3.18
C ARG A 37 0.89 -5.31 4.53
N ASN A 38 -0.04 -5.93 5.25
CA ASN A 38 0.27 -6.66 6.48
C ASN A 38 1.15 -7.89 6.17
N LEU A 39 2.22 -8.08 6.96
CA LEU A 39 3.16 -9.20 6.87
C LEU A 39 2.98 -10.24 7.98
N GLU A 40 2.09 -9.98 8.94
CA GLU A 40 1.62 -10.92 9.96
C GLU A 40 0.25 -11.49 9.60
#